data_AF-A0A2M7IEK1-F1
#
_entry.id   AF-A0A2M7IEK1-F1
#
_cell.length_a   1.000
_cell.length_b   1.000
_cell.length_c   1.000
_cell.angle_alpha   90.00
_cell.angle_beta   90.00
_cell.angle_gamma   90.00
#
_symmetry.space_group_name_H-M   'P 1'
#
loop_
_entity.id
_entity.type
_entity.pdbx_description
1 polymer ?
#
loop_
_entity_poly.entity_id
_entity_poly.type
_entity_poly.pdbx_seq_one_letter_code
_entity_poly.pdbx_strand_id
1 'polypeptide(L)'
;MSKNIQNNQHYFKVSQENPETSLDNFYIFDNKNPNLKKYVKNTKEIKEILTTIKTLQKKKENPKIINKYFEELQKSLSEFSNCSEFICFVNACDNTLGAVRKDLDLIKKITRRYFSKRLLRDLVPENGFRQ
;
A
#
# COMPACT_ATOMS: atom_id res chain seq x y z
N MET A 1 -47.99 -8.34 -6.93
CA MET A 1 -47.70 -7.54 -5.72
C MET A 1 -46.30 -6.97 -5.84
N SER A 2 -46.16 -5.64 -5.86
CA SER A 2 -44.87 -4.97 -5.82
C SER A 2 -44.21 -5.23 -4.48
N LYS A 3 -43.16 -6.06 -4.41
CA LYS A 3 -42.35 -6.16 -3.20
C LYS A 3 -41.62 -4.82 -3.05
N ASN A 4 -42.02 -4.02 -2.07
CA ASN A 4 -41.28 -2.82 -1.70
C ASN A 4 -39.84 -3.23 -1.35
N ILE A 5 -38.89 -2.70 -2.10
CA ILE A 5 -37.45 -2.88 -1.85
C ILE A 5 -37.18 -2.30 -0.46
N GLN A 6 -36.52 -3.10 0.40
CA GLN A 6 -36.14 -2.67 1.75
C GLN A 6 -34.90 -1.76 1.70
N ASN A 7 -34.58 -1.11 2.81
CA ASN A 7 -33.39 -0.26 2.85
C ASN A 7 -32.08 -1.10 2.91
N ASN A 8 -30.95 -0.45 2.65
CA ASN A 8 -29.65 -1.13 2.63
C ASN A 8 -29.26 -1.75 3.98
N GLN A 9 -29.72 -1.19 5.11
CA GLN A 9 -29.44 -1.74 6.44
C GLN A 9 -30.13 -3.10 6.64
N HIS A 10 -31.37 -3.23 6.15
CA HIS A 10 -32.08 -4.50 6.16
C HIS A 10 -31.31 -5.58 5.40
N TYR A 11 -30.90 -5.29 4.16
CA TYR A 11 -30.16 -6.26 3.35
C TYR A 11 -28.77 -6.56 3.91
N PHE A 12 -28.09 -5.58 4.50
CA PHE A 12 -26.82 -5.81 5.19
C PHE A 12 -26.97 -6.81 6.36
N LYS A 13 -28.02 -6.64 7.17
CA LYS A 13 -28.33 -7.57 8.26
C LYS A 13 -28.65 -8.98 7.75
N VAL A 14 -29.42 -9.09 6.65
CA VAL A 14 -29.70 -10.37 6.00
C VAL A 14 -28.41 -11.06 5.54
N SER A 15 -27.47 -10.32 4.94
CA SER A 15 -26.17 -10.87 4.54
C SER A 15 -25.33 -11.35 5.73
N GLN A 16 -25.35 -10.64 6.86
CA GLN A 16 -24.65 -11.09 8.07
C GLN A 16 -25.25 -12.38 8.67
N GLU A 17 -26.56 -12.54 8.57
CA GLU A 17 -27.29 -13.70 9.12
C GLU A 17 -27.28 -14.92 8.17
N ASN A 18 -26.94 -14.74 6.90
CA ASN A 18 -26.94 -15.79 5.87
C ASN A 18 -25.56 -15.89 5.21
N PRO A 19 -24.55 -16.43 5.92
CA PRO A 19 -23.19 -16.46 5.42
C PRO A 19 -23.05 -17.37 4.19
N GLU A 20 -22.50 -16.83 3.11
CA GLU A 20 -22.13 -17.53 1.89
C GLU A 20 -20.68 -18.02 2.01
N THR A 21 -20.45 -19.22 2.54
CA THR A 21 -19.10 -19.72 2.90
C THR A 21 -18.05 -19.58 1.77
N SER A 22 -18.45 -19.71 0.51
CA SER A 22 -17.55 -19.54 -0.64
C SER A 22 -17.17 -18.08 -0.92
N LEU A 23 -18.05 -17.13 -0.64
CA LEU A 23 -17.87 -15.70 -0.95
C LEU A 23 -17.44 -14.91 0.28
N ASP A 24 -17.94 -15.25 1.46
CA ASP A 24 -17.65 -14.56 2.71
C ASP A 24 -16.19 -14.62 3.12
N ASN A 25 -15.48 -15.70 2.75
CA ASN A 25 -14.03 -15.78 2.94
C ASN A 25 -13.27 -14.67 2.19
N PHE A 26 -13.88 -14.05 1.17
CA PHE A 26 -13.33 -12.90 0.45
C PHE A 26 -13.76 -11.55 1.05
N TYR A 27 -14.87 -11.49 1.77
CA TYR A 27 -15.50 -10.25 2.26
C TYR A 27 -15.41 -10.02 3.77
N ILE A 28 -15.13 -11.04 4.59
CA ILE A 28 -15.04 -10.88 6.04
C ILE A 28 -13.75 -10.16 6.41
N PHE A 29 -13.84 -8.84 6.56
CA PHE A 29 -12.86 -8.00 7.25
C PHE A 29 -13.23 -7.75 8.72
N ASP A 30 -14.13 -8.54 9.33
CA ASP A 30 -14.55 -8.32 10.72
C ASP A 30 -13.42 -8.55 11.72
N ASN A 31 -12.48 -9.44 11.41
CA ASN A 31 -11.28 -9.64 12.20
C ASN A 31 -10.09 -8.95 11.55
N LYS A 32 -9.46 -8.01 12.27
CA LYS A 32 -8.17 -7.44 11.86
C LYS A 32 -7.21 -8.59 11.58
N ASN A 33 -6.69 -8.65 10.35
CA ASN A 33 -5.66 -9.60 9.96
C ASN A 33 -4.58 -9.64 11.06
N PRO A 34 -4.19 -10.82 11.58
CA PRO A 34 -3.22 -10.91 12.68
C PRO A 34 -1.89 -10.22 12.35
N ASN A 35 -1.56 -10.10 11.05
CA ASN A 35 -0.37 -9.43 10.56
C ASN A 35 -0.58 -7.94 10.24
N LEU A 36 -1.74 -7.33 10.53
CA LEU A 36 -2.03 -5.91 10.22
C LEU A 36 -0.94 -4.97 10.74
N LYS A 37 -0.42 -5.22 11.95
CA LYS A 37 0.69 -4.44 12.52
C LYS A 37 1.95 -4.49 11.65
N LYS A 38 2.24 -5.64 11.01
CA LYS A 38 3.38 -5.81 10.10
C LYS A 38 3.18 -5.01 8.82
N TYR A 39 1.99 -5.07 8.22
CA TYR A 39 1.64 -4.25 7.04
C TYR A 39 1.77 -2.75 7.34
N VAL A 40 1.23 -2.29 8.47
CA VAL A 40 1.32 -0.88 8.89
C VAL A 40 2.77 -0.47 9.09
N LYS A 41 3.58 -1.28 9.78
CA LYS A 41 5.01 -1.01 10.00
C LYS A 41 5.76 -0.91 8.69
N ASN A 42 5.61 -1.90 7.80
CA ASN A 42 6.34 -1.95 6.54
C ASN A 42 5.94 -0.81 5.59
N THR A 43 4.65 -0.43 5.57
CA THR A 43 4.17 0.71 4.79
C THR A 43 4.79 2.03 5.26
N LYS A 44 4.92 2.23 6.58
CA LYS A 44 5.59 3.41 7.15
C LYS A 44 7.08 3.44 6.78
N GLU A 45 7.77 2.31 6.94
CA GLU A 45 9.19 2.17 6.61
C GLU A 45 9.48 2.48 5.12
N ILE A 46 8.69 1.92 4.20
CA ILE A 46 8.81 2.23 2.75
C ILE A 46 8.62 3.72 2.50
N LYS A 47 7.61 4.35 3.12
CA LYS A 47 7.34 5.78 2.99
C LYS A 47 8.52 6.62 3.49
N GLU A 48 9.04 6.31 4.68
CA GLU A 48 10.18 7.02 5.28
C GLU A 48 11.44 6.95 4.40
N ILE A 49 11.75 5.78 3.86
CA ILE A 49 12.89 5.59 2.95
C ILE A 49 12.68 6.40 1.66
N LEU A 50 11.49 6.33 1.04
CA LEU A 50 11.17 7.10 -0.17
C LEU A 50 11.27 8.61 0.05
N THR A 51 10.76 9.11 1.17
CA THR A 51 10.87 10.52 1.56
C THR A 51 12.33 10.92 1.76
N THR A 52 13.14 10.05 2.38
CA THR A 52 14.57 10.29 2.58
C THR A 52 15.31 10.36 1.24
N ILE A 53 15.10 9.40 0.33
CA ILE A 53 15.68 9.42 -1.02
C ILE A 53 15.33 10.73 -1.73
N LYS A 54 14.06 11.13 -1.73
CA LYS A 54 13.60 12.36 -2.38
C LYS A 54 14.27 13.60 -1.79
N THR A 55 14.42 13.65 -0.47
CA THR A 55 15.06 14.76 0.24
C THR A 55 16.54 14.86 -0.08
N LEU A 56 17.26 13.74 -0.05
CA LEU A 56 18.69 13.69 -0.40
C LEU A 56 18.94 14.10 -1.86
N GLN A 57 18.09 13.64 -2.79
CA GLN A 57 18.14 14.07 -4.19
C GLN A 57 17.92 15.58 -4.34
N LYS A 58 16.96 16.16 -3.62
CA LYS A 58 16.71 17.61 -3.64
C LYS A 58 17.90 18.40 -3.10
N LYS A 59 18.59 17.88 -2.08
CA LYS A 59 19.81 18.47 -1.50
C LYS A 59 21.07 18.25 -2.35
N LYS A 60 20.97 17.51 -3.47
CA LYS A 60 22.12 17.13 -4.32
C LYS A 60 23.23 16.42 -3.54
N GLU A 61 22.82 15.58 -2.59
CA GLU A 61 23.74 14.80 -1.77
C GLU A 61 24.53 13.78 -2.59
N ASN A 62 25.59 13.24 -1.99
CA ASN A 62 26.47 12.27 -2.64
C ASN A 62 25.65 11.07 -3.20
N PRO A 63 25.76 10.77 -4.52
CA PRO A 63 25.06 9.64 -5.14
C PRO A 63 25.30 8.29 -4.44
N LYS A 64 26.49 8.09 -3.86
CA LYS A 64 26.80 6.87 -3.08
C LYS A 64 25.91 6.74 -1.84
N ILE A 65 25.61 7.85 -1.16
CA ILE A 65 24.72 7.86 0.00
C ILE A 65 23.30 7.56 -0.46
N ILE A 66 22.84 8.21 -1.53
CA ILE A 66 21.50 7.97 -2.10
C ILE A 66 21.33 6.49 -2.52
N ASN A 67 22.37 5.86 -3.08
CA ASN A 67 22.31 4.46 -3.49
C ASN A 67 22.12 3.51 -2.30
N LYS A 68 22.70 3.81 -1.13
CA LYS A 68 22.46 3.02 0.10
C LYS A 68 20.99 3.00 0.47
N TYR A 69 20.29 4.14 0.37
CA TYR A 69 18.85 4.18 0.63
C TYR A 69 18.01 3.43 -0.41
N PHE A 70 18.46 3.32 -1.65
CA PHE A 70 17.81 2.45 -2.63
C PHE A 70 17.99 0.96 -2.28
N GLU A 71 19.17 0.58 -1.78
CA GLU A 71 19.41 -0.79 -1.27
C GLU A 71 18.57 -1.07 -0.02
N GLU A 72 18.42 -0.10 0.88
CA GLU A 72 17.51 -0.19 2.04
C GLU A 72 16.04 -0.32 1.61
N LEU A 73 15.61 0.46 0.62
CA LEU A 73 14.28 0.32 0.02
C LEU A 73 14.08 -1.10 -0.51
N GLN A 74 15.04 -1.64 -1.27
CA GLN A 74 14.98 -3.00 -1.80
C GLN A 74 14.86 -4.05 -0.69
N LYS A 75 15.62 -3.88 0.40
CA LYS A 75 15.59 -4.79 1.56
C LYS A 75 14.29 -4.72 2.34
N SER A 76 13.66 -3.55 2.42
CA SER A 76 12.37 -3.38 3.11
C SER A 76 11.18 -3.92 2.31
N LEU A 77 11.33 -4.15 0.99
CA LEU A 77 10.31 -4.82 0.18
C LEU A 77 10.16 -6.29 0.60
N SER A 78 8.98 -6.62 1.13
CA SER A 78 8.61 -7.95 1.64
C SER A 78 7.18 -8.30 1.24
N GLU A 79 6.71 -9.49 1.59
CA GLU A 79 5.31 -9.88 1.43
C GLU A 79 4.31 -8.91 2.09
N PHE A 80 4.75 -8.17 3.12
CA PHE A 80 3.93 -7.14 3.78
C PHE A 80 3.90 -5.79 3.04
N SER A 81 4.56 -5.68 1.88
CA SER A 81 4.63 -4.45 1.09
C SER A 81 3.51 -4.31 0.07
N ASN A 82 2.79 -5.39 -0.25
CA ASN A 82 1.73 -5.45 -1.26
C ASN A 82 0.63 -4.38 -1.08
N CYS A 83 0.35 -3.99 0.17
CA CYS A 83 -0.63 -2.96 0.51
C CYS A 83 -0.05 -1.53 0.58
N SER A 84 1.26 -1.36 0.36
CA SER A 84 1.87 -0.03 0.37
C SER A 84 1.54 0.73 -0.92
N GLU A 85 1.36 2.04 -0.82
CA GLU A 85 1.08 2.91 -1.96
C GLU A 85 2.13 2.78 -3.07
N PHE A 86 3.40 2.63 -2.69
CA PHE A 86 4.49 2.47 -3.63
C PHE A 86 4.37 1.17 -4.43
N ILE A 87 4.02 0.04 -3.80
CA ILE A 87 3.83 -1.22 -4.52
C ILE A 87 2.55 -1.21 -5.35
N CYS A 88 1.49 -0.54 -4.91
CA CYS A 88 0.34 -0.29 -5.78
C CYS A 88 0.74 0.48 -7.05
N PHE A 89 1.65 1.46 -6.94
CA PHE A 89 2.20 2.17 -8.09
C PHE A 89 3.10 1.29 -8.97
N VAL A 90 3.92 0.40 -8.37
CA VAL A 90 4.70 -0.61 -9.10
C VAL A 90 3.77 -1.48 -9.95
N ASN A 91 2.67 -1.97 -9.36
CA ASN A 91 1.68 -2.79 -10.05
C ASN A 91 1.01 -2.00 -11.19
N ALA A 92 0.70 -0.72 -10.99
CA ALA A 92 0.18 0.16 -12.04
C ALA A 92 1.19 0.47 -13.15
N CYS A 93 2.47 0.14 -12.97
CA CYS A 93 3.52 0.23 -13.99
C CYS A 93 3.78 -1.13 -14.66
N ASP A 94 2.81 -2.06 -14.64
CA ASP A 94 2.92 -3.42 -15.18
C ASP A 94 4.13 -4.19 -14.63
N ASN A 95 4.45 -3.97 -13.35
CA ASN A 95 5.52 -4.67 -12.65
C ASN A 95 4.97 -5.37 -11.40
N THR A 96 5.74 -6.29 -10.85
CA THR A 96 5.36 -6.98 -9.61
C THR A 96 6.36 -6.68 -8.50
N LEU A 97 5.91 -6.77 -7.25
CA LEU A 97 6.77 -6.74 -6.07
C LEU A 97 7.98 -7.67 -6.22
N GLY A 98 7.77 -8.90 -6.71
CA GLY A 98 8.82 -9.89 -6.89
C GLY A 98 9.87 -9.47 -7.93
N ALA A 99 9.45 -8.85 -9.03
CA ALA A 99 10.34 -8.33 -10.06
C ALA A 99 11.19 -7.17 -9.52
N VAL A 100 10.55 -6.16 -8.92
CA VAL A 100 11.27 -4.98 -8.40
C VAL A 100 12.22 -5.35 -7.27
N ARG A 101 11.86 -6.30 -6.40
CA ARG A 101 12.73 -6.73 -5.30
C ARG A 101 14.05 -7.34 -5.78
N LYS A 102 14.10 -7.92 -6.98
CA LYS A 102 15.30 -8.56 -7.54
C LYS A 102 16.18 -7.60 -8.35
N ASP A 103 15.65 -6.44 -8.73
CA ASP A 103 16.32 -5.51 -9.64
C ASP A 103 16.35 -4.09 -9.03
N LEU A 104 17.54 -3.72 -8.55
CA LEU A 104 17.78 -2.41 -7.93
C LEU A 104 17.64 -1.26 -8.94
N ASP A 105 17.99 -1.47 -10.21
CA ASP A 105 17.90 -0.43 -11.23
C ASP A 105 16.44 -0.21 -11.66
N LEU A 106 15.65 -1.27 -11.69
CA LEU A 106 14.21 -1.18 -11.83
C LEU A 106 13.56 -0.40 -10.68
N ILE A 107 13.97 -0.65 -9.42
CA ILE A 107 13.53 0.14 -8.26
C ILE A 107 13.84 1.62 -8.49
N LYS A 108 15.08 1.98 -8.86
CA LYS A 108 15.46 3.37 -9.11
C LYS A 108 14.58 4.00 -10.20
N LYS A 109 14.33 3.28 -11.29
CA LYS A 109 13.53 3.75 -12.42
C LYS A 109 12.07 4.00 -12.01
N ILE A 110 11.46 3.07 -11.28
CA ILE A 110 10.07 3.22 -10.82
C ILE A 110 9.98 4.32 -9.77
N THR A 111 10.91 4.42 -8.81
CA THR A 111 10.92 5.49 -7.81
C THR A 111 11.02 6.87 -8.45
N ARG A 112 11.84 7.05 -9.49
CA ARG A 112 11.88 8.31 -10.26
C ARG A 112 10.52 8.64 -10.89
N ARG A 113 9.86 7.65 -11.50
CA ARG A 113 8.50 7.82 -12.05
C ARG A 113 7.50 8.16 -10.96
N TYR A 114 7.55 7.46 -9.84
CA TYR A 114 6.71 7.69 -8.67
C TYR A 114 6.83 9.13 -8.19
N PHE A 115 8.06 9.65 -8.01
CA PHE A 115 8.27 11.05 -7.62
C PHE A 115 7.78 12.08 -8.64
N SER A 116 7.84 11.75 -9.93
CA SER A 116 7.34 12.64 -11.00
C SER A 116 5.81 12.70 -11.08
N LYS A 117 5.10 11.67 -10.59
CA LYS A 117 3.64 11.53 -10.70
C LYS A 117 2.91 11.69 -9.37
N ARG A 118 3.59 11.54 -8.24
CA ARG A 118 2.99 11.64 -6.91
C ARG A 118 3.68 12.64 -5.98
N LEU A 119 2.84 13.34 -5.23
CA LEU A 119 3.25 14.10 -4.06
C LEU A 119 3.34 13.15 -2.88
N LEU A 120 4.56 12.88 -2.42
CA LEU A 120 4.79 12.35 -1.08
C LEU A 120 4.36 13.42 -0.08
N ARG A 121 3.16 13.29 0.50
CA ARG A 121 2.66 14.15 1.59
C ARG A 121 2.83 13.43 2.93
N ASP A 122 3.24 14.15 3.95
CA ASP A 122 3.32 13.62 5.32
C ASP A 122 1.95 13.55 6.00
N LEU A 123 1.01 14.41 5.60
CA LEU A 123 -0.34 14.48 6.15
C LEU A 123 -1.24 13.38 5.55
N VAL A 124 -1.42 12.30 6.31
CA VAL A 124 -2.65 11.51 6.25
C VAL A 124 -3.66 12.21 7.15
N PRO A 125 -4.85 12.62 6.68
CA PRO A 125 -5.86 13.16 7.56
C PRO A 125 -6.22 12.11 8.62
N GLU A 126 -6.09 12.48 9.90
CA GLU A 126 -6.41 11.63 11.05
C GLU A 126 -7.89 11.17 11.04
N ASN A 127 -8.73 11.86 10.25
CA ASN A 127 -10.19 11.72 10.24
C ASN A 127 -10.73 10.74 9.17
N GLY A 128 -9.89 10.13 8.34
CA GLY A 128 -10.34 9.29 7.21
C GLY A 128 -10.94 7.93 7.58
N PHE A 129 -10.89 7.53 8.86
CA PHE A 129 -11.36 6.21 9.33
C PHE A 129 -12.37 6.30 10.50
N ARG A 130 -13.03 7.45 10.68
CA ARG A 130 -14.24 7.52 11.51
C ARG A 130 -15.46 7.53 10.60
N GLN A 131 -15.96 6.35 10.28
CA GLN A 131 -17.38 6.12 10.00
C GLN A 131 -17.87 5.09 11.01
#